data_AF-A0A3C0KFK9-F1
#
_entry.id   AF-A0A3C0KFK9-F1
#
_cell.length_a   1.000
_cell.length_b   1.000
_cell.length_c   1.000
_cell.angle_alpha   90.00
_cell.angle_beta   90.00
_cell.angle_gamma   90.00
#
_symmetry.space_group_name_H-M   'P 1'
#
loop_
_entity.id
_entity.type
_entity.pdbx_description
1 polymer ?
#
loop_
_entity_poly.entity_id
_entity_poly.type
_entity_poly.pdbx_seq_one_letter_code
_entity_poly.pdbx_strand_id
1 'polypeptide(L)'
;HAGWGIRRKSNHFKAYEEVAKRFGKLLGMDPWLINPLFTRCGQVDFSEAQGLEGLRSHVDALLGKIRRKYKEYGINEKPFVVVKADHGTGGLGVLTVRDAKDIDAMSPAVRERMSTVQAGQPVSEVIIQEGVLTNERINAAVAEPVVYMMDRYVVGGFYRVHAQRGTDENLNLPGAGFVPLAFEQSAILPQPGAKPGASAPNRFYMYGVIGRLAMLAAAYELEATDPDAEVYE
;
A
#
# COMPACT_ATOMS: atom_id res chain seq x y z
N HIS A 1 -16.17 10.10 -11.82
CA HIS A 1 -16.30 9.37 -10.55
C HIS A 1 -15.21 8.33 -10.46
N ALA A 2 -14.52 8.20 -9.33
CA ALA A 2 -13.49 7.18 -9.17
C ALA A 2 -14.11 5.80 -9.40
N GLY A 3 -13.50 5.06 -10.31
CA GLY A 3 -13.96 3.76 -10.77
C GLY A 3 -12.81 3.03 -11.42
N TRP A 4 -12.97 1.72 -11.62
CA TRP A 4 -11.89 0.86 -12.11
C TRP A 4 -11.14 1.42 -13.33
N GLY A 5 -11.86 1.94 -14.31
CA GLY A 5 -11.27 2.38 -15.59
C GLY A 5 -10.58 3.75 -15.56
N ILE A 6 -10.86 4.60 -14.56
CA ILE A 6 -10.41 6.01 -14.56
C ILE A 6 -9.82 6.50 -13.23
N ARG A 7 -9.82 5.67 -12.18
CA ARG A 7 -9.22 6.06 -10.89
C ARG A 7 -7.71 6.24 -11.01
N ARG A 8 -7.17 7.15 -10.20
CA ARG A 8 -5.72 7.34 -10.00
C ARG A 8 -5.37 6.92 -8.58
N LYS A 9 -4.36 6.06 -8.45
CA LYS A 9 -3.90 5.59 -7.13
C LYS A 9 -3.45 6.75 -6.25
N SER A 10 -2.82 7.76 -6.83
CA SER A 10 -2.39 8.98 -6.14
C SER A 10 -3.53 9.72 -5.42
N ASN A 11 -4.75 9.71 -5.97
CA ASN A 11 -5.92 10.29 -5.31
C ASN A 11 -6.29 9.50 -4.06
N HIS A 12 -6.33 8.17 -4.16
CA HIS A 12 -6.56 7.29 -3.02
C HIS A 12 -5.55 7.51 -1.90
N PHE A 13 -4.25 7.51 -2.24
CA PHE A 13 -3.19 7.71 -1.25
C PHE A 13 -3.27 9.09 -0.58
N LYS A 14 -3.64 10.13 -1.31
CA LYS A 14 -3.89 11.46 -0.75
C LYS A 14 -5.08 11.45 0.22
N ALA A 15 -6.19 10.83 -0.16
CA ALA A 15 -7.36 10.71 0.73
C ALA A 15 -7.02 9.93 2.01
N TYR A 16 -6.27 8.84 1.88
CA TYR A 16 -5.86 8.02 3.02
C TYR A 16 -4.86 8.74 3.92
N GLU A 17 -3.93 9.51 3.36
CA GLU A 17 -3.00 10.34 4.14
C GLU A 17 -3.76 11.35 5.03
N GLU A 18 -4.78 12.01 4.49
CA GLU A 18 -5.59 12.97 5.26
C GLU A 18 -6.42 12.30 6.37
N VAL A 19 -6.99 11.13 6.10
CA VAL A 19 -7.66 10.30 7.12
C VAL A 19 -6.67 9.90 8.22
N ALA A 20 -5.48 9.39 7.84
CA ALA A 20 -4.45 8.97 8.78
C ALA A 20 -3.93 10.12 9.65
N LYS A 21 -3.72 11.32 9.09
CA LYS A 21 -3.33 12.51 9.84
C LYS A 21 -4.38 12.91 10.89
N ARG A 22 -5.67 12.93 10.50
CA ARG A 22 -6.78 13.26 11.41
C ARG A 22 -6.91 12.22 12.53
N PHE A 23 -6.83 10.94 12.18
CA PHE A 23 -6.89 9.84 13.13
C PHE A 23 -5.68 9.83 14.08
N GLY A 24 -4.48 10.07 13.55
CA GLY A 24 -3.24 10.21 14.32
C GLY A 24 -3.33 11.35 15.34
N LYS A 25 -3.82 12.52 14.91
CA LYS A 25 -4.07 13.66 15.81
C LYS A 25 -5.08 13.34 16.91
N LEU A 26 -6.17 12.65 16.58
CA LEU A 26 -7.21 12.27 17.54
C LEU A 26 -6.67 11.37 18.65
N LEU A 27 -5.78 10.43 18.31
CA LEU A 27 -5.23 9.45 19.25
C LEU A 27 -3.88 9.85 19.86
N GLY A 28 -3.28 10.97 19.42
CA GLY A 28 -1.94 11.36 19.83
C GLY A 28 -0.85 10.40 19.34
N MET A 29 -1.03 9.80 18.16
CA MET A 29 -0.07 8.87 17.54
C MET A 29 0.52 9.45 16.25
N ASP A 30 1.74 9.03 15.91
CA ASP A 30 2.34 9.36 14.62
C ASP A 30 1.54 8.71 13.47
N PRO A 31 1.01 9.49 12.52
CA PRO A 31 0.27 8.94 11.38
C PRO A 31 1.12 8.02 10.49
N TRP A 32 2.45 8.13 10.49
CA TRP A 32 3.32 7.25 9.69
C TRP A 32 3.15 5.77 10.06
N LEU A 33 2.81 5.46 11.32
CA LEU A 33 2.58 4.09 11.78
C LEU A 33 1.42 3.37 11.08
N ILE A 34 0.52 4.13 10.44
CA ILE A 34 -0.64 3.58 9.71
C ILE A 34 -0.72 4.05 8.26
N ASN A 35 0.24 4.86 7.80
CA ASN A 35 0.25 5.45 6.46
C ASN A 35 1.65 5.40 5.85
N PRO A 36 1.91 4.46 4.92
CA PRO A 36 3.15 4.44 4.15
C PRO A 36 3.33 5.73 3.36
N LEU A 37 4.53 6.28 3.36
CA LEU A 37 4.85 7.48 2.58
C LEU A 37 4.70 7.19 1.08
N PHE A 38 4.30 8.19 0.30
CA PHE A 38 4.29 8.07 -1.16
C PHE A 38 4.63 9.40 -1.82
N THR A 39 4.97 9.36 -3.11
CA THR A 39 5.07 10.54 -3.97
C THR A 39 4.61 10.21 -5.37
N ARG A 40 3.98 11.18 -6.05
CA ARG A 40 3.74 11.11 -7.50
C ARG A 40 5.02 11.54 -8.20
N CYS A 41 5.47 10.77 -9.19
CA CYS A 41 6.64 11.13 -10.00
C CYS A 41 6.22 11.88 -11.28
N GLY A 42 4.96 11.72 -11.71
CA GLY A 42 4.47 12.28 -12.97
C GLY A 42 4.83 11.38 -14.16
N GLN A 43 5.04 12.00 -15.32
CA GLN A 43 5.36 11.29 -16.55
C GLN A 43 6.76 10.70 -16.52
N VAL A 44 6.87 9.41 -16.89
CA VAL A 44 8.13 8.67 -16.93
C VAL A 44 8.18 7.89 -18.23
N ASP A 45 9.23 8.09 -19.00
CA ASP A 45 9.53 7.28 -20.17
C ASP A 45 10.59 6.23 -19.78
N PHE A 46 10.19 4.96 -19.83
CA PHE A 46 11.08 3.83 -19.49
C PHE A 46 11.97 3.39 -20.67
N SER A 47 11.73 3.91 -21.88
CA SER A 47 12.50 3.59 -23.08
C SER A 47 13.82 4.37 -23.15
N GLU A 48 13.85 5.60 -22.64
CA GLU A 48 15.03 6.47 -22.68
C GLU A 48 15.65 6.71 -21.31
N ALA A 49 16.98 6.80 -21.22
CA ALA A 49 17.68 7.03 -19.96
C ALA A 49 17.34 8.40 -19.33
N GLN A 50 17.08 9.42 -20.16
CA GLN A 50 16.71 10.76 -19.70
C GLN A 50 15.30 10.76 -19.07
N GLY A 51 14.39 9.91 -19.56
CA GLY A 51 13.06 9.71 -19.00
C GLY A 51 13.04 9.15 -17.57
N LEU A 52 14.17 8.63 -17.07
CA LEU A 52 14.31 8.05 -15.74
C LEU A 52 14.94 9.00 -14.70
N GLU A 53 15.40 10.18 -15.10
CA GLU A 53 16.04 11.13 -14.17
C GLU A 53 15.10 11.59 -13.05
N GLY A 54 13.87 11.98 -13.41
CA GLY A 54 12.83 12.33 -12.45
C GLY A 54 12.53 11.17 -11.49
N LEU A 55 12.44 9.95 -12.01
CA LEU A 55 12.18 8.75 -11.20
C LEU A 55 13.29 8.51 -10.16
N ARG A 56 14.56 8.64 -10.55
CA ARG A 56 15.72 8.49 -9.66
C ARG A 56 15.68 9.49 -8.51
N SER A 57 15.45 10.76 -8.83
CA SER A 57 15.40 11.83 -7.83
C SER A 57 14.28 11.61 -6.81
N HIS A 58 13.07 11.26 -7.27
CA HIS A 58 11.95 11.00 -6.37
C HIS A 58 12.14 9.74 -5.52
N VAL A 59 12.74 8.68 -6.08
CA VAL A 59 13.05 7.46 -5.33
C VAL A 59 14.06 7.74 -4.22
N ASP A 60 15.17 8.42 -4.51
CA ASP A 60 16.17 8.73 -3.48
C ASP A 60 15.60 9.64 -2.39
N ALA A 61 14.83 10.66 -2.79
CA ALA A 61 14.16 11.55 -1.85
C ALA A 61 13.20 10.80 -0.91
N LEU A 62 12.38 9.88 -1.45
CA LEU A 62 11.46 9.08 -0.65
C LEU A 62 12.20 8.10 0.27
N LEU A 63 13.20 7.37 -0.25
CA LEU A 63 14.06 6.50 0.56
C LEU A 63 14.75 7.29 1.69
N GLY A 64 15.16 8.52 1.44
CA GLY A 64 15.71 9.43 2.45
C GLY A 64 14.73 9.74 3.58
N LYS A 65 13.45 9.97 3.27
CA LYS A 65 12.39 10.18 4.27
C LYS A 65 12.15 8.90 5.09
N ILE A 66 12.07 7.76 4.42
CA ILE A 66 11.86 6.46 5.08
C ILE A 66 13.03 6.14 6.03
N ARG A 67 14.28 6.35 5.60
CA ARG A 67 15.48 6.17 6.46
C ARG A 67 15.41 6.97 7.75
N ARG A 68 14.87 8.20 7.71
CA ARG A 68 14.70 9.04 8.91
C ARG A 68 13.68 8.42 9.87
N LYS A 69 12.55 7.94 9.35
CA LYS A 69 11.52 7.25 10.16
C LYS A 69 12.04 5.93 10.75
N TYR A 70 12.78 5.15 9.95
CA TYR A 70 13.39 3.92 10.44
C TYR A 70 14.37 4.20 11.59
N LYS A 71 15.20 5.25 11.46
CA LYS A 71 16.09 5.68 12.54
C LYS A 71 15.32 6.15 13.79
N GLU A 72 14.23 6.90 13.62
CA GLU A 72 13.36 7.36 14.70
C GLU A 72 12.78 6.20 15.52
N TYR A 73 12.38 5.11 14.84
CA TYR A 73 11.76 3.94 15.46
C TYR A 73 12.72 2.77 15.73
N GLY A 74 14.03 2.91 15.47
CA GLY A 74 15.02 1.86 15.70
C GLY A 74 14.89 0.65 14.77
N ILE A 75 14.37 0.85 13.56
CA ILE A 75 14.20 -0.17 12.52
C ILE A 75 15.53 -0.31 11.76
N ASN A 76 16.06 -1.53 11.69
CA ASN A 76 17.39 -1.81 11.13
C ASN A 76 17.34 -2.38 9.71
N GLU A 77 16.14 -2.75 9.24
CA GLU A 77 15.90 -3.29 7.93
C GLU A 77 16.21 -2.26 6.83
N LYS A 78 16.69 -2.72 5.68
CA LYS A 78 16.94 -1.84 4.54
C LYS A 78 15.59 -1.35 3.97
N PRO A 79 15.34 -0.04 3.89
CA PRO A 79 14.11 0.48 3.31
C PRO A 79 14.05 0.15 1.82
N PHE A 80 12.83 0.11 1.31
CA PHE A 80 12.56 -0.06 -0.11
C PHE A 80 11.34 0.75 -0.49
N VAL A 81 11.22 1.03 -1.78
CA VAL A 81 10.05 1.64 -2.38
C VAL A 81 9.51 0.74 -3.47
N VAL A 82 8.23 0.91 -3.76
CA VAL A 82 7.52 0.21 -4.81
C VAL A 82 7.03 1.25 -5.83
N VAL A 83 7.58 1.20 -7.04
CA VAL A 83 7.18 2.03 -8.18
C VAL A 83 6.03 1.32 -8.89
N LYS A 84 4.94 2.05 -9.15
CA LYS A 84 3.70 1.51 -9.75
C LYS A 84 3.12 2.53 -10.72
N ALA A 85 2.50 2.07 -11.81
CA ALA A 85 1.67 2.95 -12.64
C ALA A 85 0.56 3.63 -11.81
N ASP A 86 0.30 4.91 -12.01
CA ASP A 86 -0.71 5.66 -11.24
C ASP A 86 -2.14 5.27 -11.66
N HIS A 87 -2.37 5.05 -12.95
CA HIS A 87 -3.59 4.48 -13.50
C HIS A 87 -3.43 2.98 -13.80
N GLY A 88 -4.55 2.33 -14.08
CA GLY A 88 -4.58 0.91 -14.40
C GLY A 88 -4.50 0.01 -13.17
N THR A 89 -4.85 -1.23 -13.41
CA THR A 89 -5.16 -2.19 -12.35
C THR A 89 -4.59 -3.57 -12.72
N GLY A 90 -4.35 -4.44 -11.73
CA GLY A 90 -3.86 -5.81 -11.97
C GLY A 90 -2.42 -6.13 -11.53
N GLY A 91 -1.72 -5.23 -10.84
CA GLY A 91 -0.39 -5.54 -10.28
C GLY A 91 0.74 -5.75 -11.32
N LEU A 92 0.44 -5.57 -12.61
CA LEU A 92 1.43 -5.40 -13.68
C LEU A 92 2.03 -3.98 -13.59
N GLY A 93 3.31 -3.83 -13.94
CA GLY A 93 4.03 -2.56 -13.81
C GLY A 93 4.40 -2.20 -12.37
N VAL A 94 4.88 -3.17 -11.59
CA VAL A 94 5.36 -2.98 -10.21
C VAL A 94 6.85 -3.28 -10.12
N LEU A 95 7.63 -2.34 -9.62
CA LEU A 95 9.08 -2.45 -9.42
C LEU A 95 9.44 -2.15 -7.97
N THR A 96 10.13 -3.08 -7.32
CA THR A 96 10.73 -2.87 -6.00
C THR A 96 12.13 -2.28 -6.16
N VAL A 97 12.41 -1.16 -5.49
CA VAL A 97 13.68 -0.43 -5.58
C VAL A 97 14.24 -0.20 -4.18
N ARG A 98 15.53 -0.47 -3.98
CA ARG A 98 16.23 -0.31 -2.71
C ARG A 98 17.32 0.77 -2.77
N ASP A 99 17.76 1.11 -3.98
CA ASP A 99 18.70 2.18 -4.27
C ASP A 99 18.31 2.83 -5.61
N ALA A 100 18.52 4.14 -5.77
CA ALA A 100 18.24 4.81 -7.03
C ALA A 100 19.04 4.23 -8.20
N LYS A 101 20.20 3.62 -7.94
CA LYS A 101 21.01 2.91 -8.94
C LYS A 101 20.32 1.66 -9.53
N ASP A 102 19.36 1.07 -8.81
CA ASP A 102 18.61 -0.09 -9.31
C ASP A 102 17.77 0.30 -10.54
N ILE A 103 17.42 1.58 -10.68
CA ILE A 103 16.68 2.13 -11.83
C ILE A 103 17.57 2.10 -13.09
N ASP A 104 18.85 2.43 -12.96
CA ASP A 104 19.78 2.41 -14.10
C ASP A 104 20.08 0.96 -14.53
N ALA A 105 20.09 0.03 -13.57
CA ALA A 105 20.37 -1.39 -13.78
C ALA A 105 19.16 -2.21 -14.27
N MET A 106 18.01 -1.59 -14.57
CA MET A 106 16.82 -2.30 -15.04
C MET A 106 17.08 -3.05 -16.36
N SER A 107 16.79 -4.35 -16.36
CA SER A 107 16.84 -5.17 -17.58
C SER A 107 15.79 -4.73 -18.61
N PRO A 108 15.99 -5.01 -19.90
CA PRO A 108 15.00 -4.69 -20.94
C PRO A 108 13.60 -5.24 -20.64
N ALA A 109 13.52 -6.47 -20.11
CA ALA A 109 12.26 -7.11 -19.72
C ALA A 109 11.55 -6.37 -18.57
N VAL A 110 12.32 -5.79 -17.62
CA VAL A 110 11.75 -4.97 -16.54
C VAL A 110 11.22 -3.66 -17.09
N ARG A 111 11.96 -3.01 -18.00
CA ARG A 111 11.52 -1.76 -18.65
C ARG A 111 10.22 -1.98 -19.42
N GLU A 112 10.14 -3.02 -20.24
CA GLU A 112 8.93 -3.38 -21.00
C GLU A 112 7.71 -3.60 -20.09
N ARG A 113 7.91 -4.33 -18.98
CA ARG A 113 6.87 -4.55 -17.96
C ARG A 113 6.43 -3.27 -17.26
N MET A 114 7.31 -2.28 -17.13
CA MET A 114 7.00 -0.97 -16.54
C MET A 114 6.40 0.02 -17.56
N SER A 115 6.53 -0.23 -18.86
CA SER A 115 5.99 0.62 -19.92
C SER A 115 4.50 0.38 -20.21
N THR A 116 3.93 -0.75 -19.79
CA THR A 116 2.55 -1.13 -20.11
C THR A 116 1.74 -1.49 -18.87
N VAL A 117 0.47 -1.05 -18.82
CA VAL A 117 -0.51 -1.54 -17.85
C VAL A 117 -1.33 -2.69 -18.44
N GLN A 118 -2.13 -3.35 -17.58
CA GLN A 118 -3.11 -4.35 -18.03
C GLN A 118 -3.99 -3.75 -19.15
N ALA A 119 -4.23 -4.52 -20.23
CA ALA A 119 -4.86 -4.10 -21.49
C ALA A 119 -3.96 -3.32 -22.48
N GLY A 120 -2.64 -3.32 -22.30
CA GLY A 120 -1.68 -2.84 -23.31
C GLY A 120 -1.57 -1.32 -23.45
N GLN A 121 -2.21 -0.57 -22.54
CA GLN A 121 -2.08 0.89 -22.52
C GLN A 121 -0.70 1.31 -21.99
N PRO A 122 -0.10 2.38 -22.52
CA PRO A 122 1.16 2.88 -22.03
C PRO A 122 1.03 3.43 -20.60
N VAL A 123 2.07 3.21 -19.80
CA VAL A 123 2.24 3.87 -18.50
C VAL A 123 2.66 5.31 -18.76
N SER A 124 1.72 6.23 -18.64
CA SER A 124 1.96 7.66 -18.71
C SER A 124 2.35 8.29 -17.38
N GLU A 125 2.01 7.72 -16.23
CA GLU A 125 2.33 8.29 -14.92
C GLU A 125 2.64 7.21 -13.90
N VAL A 126 3.56 7.49 -12.96
CA VAL A 126 3.91 6.57 -11.87
C VAL A 126 3.83 7.22 -10.49
N ILE A 127 3.50 6.37 -9.53
CA ILE A 127 3.64 6.63 -8.10
C ILE A 127 4.80 5.81 -7.53
N ILE A 128 5.41 6.34 -6.49
CA ILE A 128 6.46 5.69 -5.72
C ILE A 128 5.95 5.62 -4.29
N GLN A 129 5.81 4.41 -3.76
CA GLN A 129 5.28 4.16 -2.43
C GLN A 129 6.35 3.53 -1.54
N GLU A 130 6.41 3.90 -0.27
CA GLU A 130 7.14 3.17 0.76
C GLU A 130 6.70 1.70 0.79
N GLY A 131 7.69 0.82 0.82
CA GLY A 131 7.50 -0.60 1.01
C GLY A 131 7.27 -0.95 2.47
N VAL A 132 6.21 -1.72 2.75
CA VAL A 132 5.92 -2.24 4.09
C VAL A 132 6.30 -3.71 4.13
N LEU A 133 7.08 -4.11 5.13
CA LEU A 133 7.48 -5.50 5.32
C LEU A 133 6.33 -6.31 5.93
N THR A 134 6.11 -7.49 5.37
CA THR A 134 5.17 -8.47 5.92
C THR A 134 5.92 -9.43 6.83
N ASN A 135 5.77 -9.27 8.14
CA ASN A 135 6.41 -10.13 9.14
C ASN A 135 5.50 -11.23 9.68
N GLU A 136 4.20 -11.16 9.40
CA GLU A 136 3.24 -12.16 9.86
C GLU A 136 3.43 -13.50 9.14
N ARG A 137 3.25 -14.59 9.89
CA ARG A 137 3.53 -15.96 9.43
C ARG A 137 2.36 -16.87 9.78
N ILE A 138 1.98 -17.73 8.83
CA ILE A 138 1.20 -18.93 9.10
C ILE A 138 2.11 -20.11 8.89
N ASN A 139 2.38 -20.84 9.98
CA ASN A 139 3.48 -21.79 10.06
C ASN A 139 4.80 -21.08 9.67
N ALA A 140 5.51 -21.57 8.65
CA ALA A 140 6.75 -20.95 8.15
C ALA A 140 6.52 -19.94 6.99
N ALA A 141 5.31 -19.87 6.42
CA ALA A 141 5.03 -19.10 5.23
C ALA A 141 4.65 -17.64 5.56
N VAL A 142 5.07 -16.69 4.72
CA VAL A 142 4.66 -15.27 4.86
C VAL A 142 3.16 -15.18 4.67
N ALA A 143 2.49 -14.41 5.54
CA ALA A 143 1.06 -14.21 5.51
C ALA A 143 0.71 -12.72 5.61
N GLU A 144 -0.20 -12.24 4.77
CA GLU A 144 -0.80 -10.90 4.90
C GLU A 144 -2.32 -11.01 5.11
N PRO A 145 -2.91 -10.26 6.05
CA PRO A 145 -4.34 -10.29 6.30
C PRO A 145 -5.10 -9.51 5.22
N VAL A 146 -6.22 -10.06 4.78
CA VAL A 146 -7.22 -9.42 3.92
C VAL A 146 -8.50 -9.26 4.72
N VAL A 147 -8.98 -8.02 4.85
CA VAL A 147 -10.20 -7.68 5.58
C VAL A 147 -11.32 -7.38 4.61
N TYR A 148 -12.47 -8.03 4.80
CA TYR A 148 -13.70 -7.80 4.04
C TYR A 148 -14.67 -6.95 4.83
N MET A 149 -15.32 -6.02 4.13
CA MET A 149 -16.34 -5.16 4.71
C MET A 149 -17.59 -5.10 3.84
N MET A 150 -18.73 -4.90 4.48
CA MET A 150 -20.00 -4.56 3.85
C MET A 150 -20.58 -3.36 4.58
N ASP A 151 -20.97 -2.32 3.82
CA ASP A 151 -21.27 -1.00 4.39
C ASP A 151 -20.09 -0.54 5.29
N ARG A 152 -20.34 -0.13 6.53
CA ARG A 152 -19.32 0.28 7.50
C ARG A 152 -18.82 -0.85 8.40
N TYR A 153 -19.26 -2.09 8.17
CA TYR A 153 -19.02 -3.22 9.06
C TYR A 153 -17.94 -4.15 8.51
N VAL A 154 -17.02 -4.55 9.38
CA VAL A 154 -16.07 -5.64 9.11
C VAL A 154 -16.84 -6.96 9.21
N VAL A 155 -16.86 -7.74 8.13
CA VAL A 155 -17.67 -8.98 8.04
C VAL A 155 -16.82 -10.25 8.03
N GLY A 156 -15.51 -10.13 7.86
CA GLY A 156 -14.64 -11.28 7.78
C GLY A 156 -13.34 -10.99 7.06
N GLY A 157 -12.64 -12.04 6.66
CA GLY A 157 -11.35 -11.92 5.98
C GLY A 157 -10.66 -13.26 5.79
N PHE A 158 -9.47 -13.21 5.23
CA PHE A 158 -8.57 -14.36 5.14
C PHE A 158 -7.12 -13.90 5.18
N TYR A 159 -6.21 -14.78 5.54
CA TYR A 159 -4.80 -14.60 5.27
C TYR A 159 -4.47 -15.10 3.88
N ARG A 160 -3.78 -14.27 3.11
CA ARG A 160 -3.08 -14.71 1.92
C ARG A 160 -1.70 -15.18 2.34
N VAL A 161 -1.39 -16.44 2.07
CA VAL A 161 -0.18 -17.11 2.52
C VAL A 161 0.66 -17.52 1.32
N HIS A 162 1.96 -17.27 1.36
CA HIS A 162 2.85 -17.69 0.29
C HIS A 162 4.16 -18.24 0.83
N ALA A 163 4.40 -19.54 0.62
CA ALA A 163 5.56 -20.24 1.17
C ALA A 163 6.88 -19.87 0.48
N GLN A 164 6.81 -19.51 -0.80
CA GLN A 164 7.97 -19.22 -1.66
C GLN A 164 8.29 -17.72 -1.81
N ARG A 165 7.65 -16.83 -1.04
CA ARG A 165 7.87 -15.38 -1.13
C ARG A 165 8.51 -14.83 0.13
N GLY A 166 9.34 -13.80 -0.04
CA GLY A 166 9.96 -13.00 1.01
C GLY A 166 9.01 -12.00 1.65
N THR A 167 9.49 -11.33 2.69
CA THR A 167 8.73 -10.34 3.48
C THR A 167 8.54 -9.00 2.75
N ASP A 168 9.32 -8.76 1.71
CA ASP A 168 9.34 -7.57 0.86
C ASP A 168 8.75 -7.83 -0.54
N GLU A 169 8.16 -9.00 -0.76
CA GLU A 169 7.57 -9.40 -2.03
C GLU A 169 6.04 -9.34 -2.02
N ASN A 170 5.44 -9.14 -3.20
CA ASN A 170 4.01 -9.23 -3.39
C ASN A 170 3.55 -10.70 -3.24
N LEU A 171 2.65 -10.98 -2.29
CA LEU A 171 2.12 -12.33 -2.09
C LEU A 171 0.92 -12.63 -3.02
N ASN A 172 0.36 -11.63 -3.71
CA ASN A 172 -0.69 -11.80 -4.72
C ASN A 172 -0.13 -12.25 -6.07
N LEU A 173 0.50 -13.43 -6.08
CA LEU A 173 1.09 -14.08 -7.24
C LEU A 173 0.64 -15.55 -7.32
N PRO A 174 0.80 -16.23 -8.48
CA PRO A 174 0.53 -17.66 -8.58
C PRO A 174 1.30 -18.45 -7.52
N GLY A 175 0.60 -19.37 -6.85
CA GLY A 175 1.14 -20.14 -5.72
C GLY A 175 0.69 -19.65 -4.34
N ALA A 176 -0.04 -18.54 -4.25
CA ALA A 176 -0.67 -18.10 -3.02
C ALA A 176 -1.76 -19.08 -2.53
N GLY A 177 -1.71 -19.41 -1.25
CA GLY A 177 -2.77 -20.09 -0.52
C GLY A 177 -3.64 -19.11 0.26
N PHE A 178 -4.86 -19.52 0.60
CA PHE A 178 -5.81 -18.70 1.33
C PHE A 178 -6.28 -19.45 2.58
N VAL A 179 -6.01 -18.86 3.74
CA VAL A 179 -6.36 -19.44 5.04
C VAL A 179 -7.44 -18.56 5.67
N PRO A 180 -8.61 -19.11 6.02
CA PRO A 180 -9.67 -18.32 6.66
C PRO A 180 -9.16 -17.56 7.87
N LEU A 181 -9.46 -16.26 7.93
CA LEU A 181 -9.25 -15.44 9.10
C LEU A 181 -10.49 -15.67 9.95
N ALA A 182 -10.41 -16.62 10.88
CA ALA A 182 -11.48 -16.81 11.84
C ALA A 182 -11.53 -15.57 12.73
N PHE A 183 -12.37 -14.59 12.36
CA PHE A 183 -12.93 -13.66 13.33
C PHE A 183 -13.83 -14.50 14.24
N GLU A 184 -13.22 -15.25 15.18
CA GLU A 184 -13.99 -15.79 16.29
C GLU A 184 -14.78 -14.63 16.91
N GLN A 185 -16.05 -14.82 17.24
CA GLN A 185 -16.95 -13.74 17.67
C GLN A 185 -16.39 -12.89 18.84
N SER A 186 -15.42 -13.43 19.58
CA SER A 186 -14.65 -12.76 20.64
C SER A 186 -13.59 -11.76 20.15
N ALA A 187 -13.23 -11.75 18.87
CA ALA A 187 -12.12 -10.98 18.29
C ALA A 187 -12.50 -9.58 17.80
N ILE A 188 -13.78 -9.21 17.84
CA ILE A 188 -14.28 -7.89 17.43
C ILE A 188 -14.22 -6.89 18.60
N LEU A 189 -14.17 -7.39 19.84
CA LEU A 189 -14.07 -6.58 21.04
C LEU A 189 -12.61 -6.57 21.51
N PRO A 190 -12.00 -5.39 21.69
CA PRO A 190 -10.68 -5.33 22.31
C PRO A 190 -10.76 -5.87 23.74
N GLN A 191 -9.68 -6.47 24.20
CA GLN A 191 -9.44 -6.86 25.60
C GLN A 191 -8.45 -5.86 26.21
N PRO A 192 -8.94 -4.83 26.93
CA PRO A 192 -8.07 -3.87 27.61
C PRO A 192 -7.14 -4.56 28.61
N GLY A 193 -5.88 -4.10 28.69
CA GLY A 193 -4.87 -4.64 29.61
C GLY A 193 -4.07 -5.83 29.10
N ALA A 194 -4.47 -6.45 27.99
CA ALA A 194 -3.64 -7.47 27.33
C ALA A 194 -2.44 -6.85 26.59
N LYS A 195 -1.30 -7.55 26.56
CA LYS A 195 -0.10 -7.06 25.87
C LYS A 195 -0.36 -6.86 24.36
N PRO A 196 0.13 -5.76 23.75
CA PRO A 196 0.05 -5.56 22.31
C PRO A 196 0.62 -6.77 21.53
N GLY A 197 -0.06 -7.16 20.46
CA GLY A 197 0.35 -8.30 19.61
C GLY A 197 0.13 -9.70 20.19
N ALA A 198 -0.01 -9.83 21.52
CA ALA A 198 -0.18 -11.12 22.20
C ALA A 198 -1.63 -11.62 22.21
N SER A 199 -2.60 -10.70 22.22
CA SER A 199 -4.02 -11.04 22.17
C SER A 199 -4.50 -11.04 20.71
N ALA A 200 -4.97 -12.21 20.24
CA ALA A 200 -5.57 -12.34 18.91
C ALA A 200 -6.77 -11.37 18.72
N PRO A 201 -7.70 -11.21 19.69
CA PRO A 201 -8.73 -10.16 19.63
C PRO A 201 -8.20 -8.75 19.39
N ASN A 202 -7.16 -8.33 20.13
CA ASN A 202 -6.61 -6.98 19.94
C ASN A 202 -5.93 -6.82 18.57
N ARG A 203 -5.26 -7.86 18.06
CA ARG A 203 -4.65 -7.83 16.72
C ARG A 203 -5.71 -7.73 15.62
N PHE A 204 -6.77 -8.53 15.68
CA PHE A 204 -7.84 -8.51 14.69
C PHE A 204 -8.69 -7.24 14.75
N TYR A 205 -8.91 -6.69 15.95
CA TYR A 205 -9.51 -5.37 16.11
C TYR A 205 -8.73 -4.30 15.35
N MET A 206 -7.39 -4.30 15.47
CA MET A 206 -6.54 -3.36 14.74
C MET A 206 -6.65 -3.52 13.22
N TYR A 207 -6.72 -4.75 12.71
CA TYR A 207 -6.96 -4.97 11.26
C TYR A 207 -8.29 -4.36 10.81
N GLY A 208 -9.34 -4.53 11.62
CA GLY A 208 -10.64 -3.91 11.37
C GLY A 208 -10.62 -2.38 11.47
N VAL A 209 -9.82 -1.78 12.36
CA VAL A 209 -9.62 -0.32 12.40
C VAL A 209 -8.97 0.16 11.10
N ILE A 210 -7.85 -0.44 10.68
CA ILE A 210 -7.15 -0.05 9.45
C ILE A 210 -8.05 -0.24 8.22
N GLY A 211 -8.78 -1.35 8.13
CA GLY A 211 -9.75 -1.59 7.04
C GLY A 211 -10.82 -0.50 6.95
N ARG A 212 -11.35 -0.03 8.09
CA ARG A 212 -12.34 1.06 8.13
C ARG A 212 -11.75 2.41 7.76
N LEU A 213 -10.51 2.71 8.15
CA LEU A 213 -9.82 3.93 7.72
C LEU A 213 -9.59 3.92 6.19
N ALA A 214 -9.21 2.77 5.64
CA ALA A 214 -9.04 2.60 4.19
C ALA A 214 -10.35 2.77 3.43
N MET A 215 -11.46 2.24 3.96
CA MET A 215 -12.78 2.44 3.37
C MET A 215 -13.23 3.90 3.45
N LEU A 216 -13.02 4.57 4.60
CA LEU A 216 -13.35 5.99 4.73
C LEU A 216 -12.59 6.85 3.72
N ALA A 217 -11.30 6.55 3.52
CA ALA A 217 -10.49 7.21 2.49
C ALA A 217 -11.01 6.93 1.08
N ALA A 218 -11.41 5.70 0.79
CA ALA A 218 -12.02 5.35 -0.49
C ALA A 218 -13.34 6.09 -0.70
N ALA A 219 -14.18 6.24 0.34
CA ALA A 219 -15.43 7.02 0.26
C ALA A 219 -15.16 8.50 -0.03
N TYR A 220 -14.17 9.12 0.62
CA TYR A 220 -13.77 10.50 0.32
C TYR A 220 -13.17 10.66 -1.07
N GLU A 221 -12.37 9.71 -1.55
CA GLU A 221 -11.88 9.70 -2.94
C GLU A 221 -13.05 9.65 -3.93
N LEU A 222 -14.04 8.84 -3.62
CA LEU A 222 -15.22 8.61 -4.43
C LEU A 222 -16.05 9.89 -4.58
N GLU A 223 -16.39 10.50 -3.45
CA GLU A 223 -17.09 11.80 -3.36
C GLU A 223 -16.31 12.92 -4.07
N ALA A 224 -15.00 13.04 -3.82
CA ALA A 224 -14.17 14.09 -4.41
C ALA A 224 -13.97 13.97 -5.93
N THR A 225 -14.38 12.86 -6.53
CA THR A 225 -14.28 12.63 -7.97
C THR A 225 -15.64 12.47 -8.64
N ASP A 226 -16.72 12.75 -7.90
CA ASP A 226 -18.08 12.71 -8.39
C ASP A 226 -18.30 13.75 -9.50
N PRO A 227 -18.68 13.34 -10.73
CA PRO A 227 -18.92 14.26 -11.82
C PRO A 227 -20.18 15.10 -11.58
N ASP A 228 -21.07 14.63 -10.72
CA ASP A 228 -22.36 15.25 -10.41
C ASP A 228 -22.37 15.84 -8.99
N ALA A 229 -21.19 16.11 -8.42
CA ALA A 229 -21.04 16.62 -7.05
C ALA A 229 -21.90 17.88 -6.82
N GLU A 230 -22.77 17.82 -5.80
CA GLU A 230 -23.57 18.97 -5.40
C GLU A 230 -22.65 20.09 -4.90
N VAL A 231 -22.67 21.24 -5.58
CA VAL A 231 -21.94 22.43 -5.14
C VAL A 231 -22.80 23.14 -4.09
N TYR A 232 -22.50 22.90 -2.82
CA TYR A 232 -23.08 23.67 -1.73
C TYR A 232 -22.34 25.02 -1.62
N GLU A 233 -23.04 26.12 -1.92
CA GLU A 233 -22.58 27.51 -1.68
C GLU A 233 -22.44 27.86 -0.19
#